data_AF-B7JWE4-F1
#
_entry.id   AF-B7JWE4-F1
#
_cell.length_a   1.000
_cell.length_b   1.000
_cell.length_c   1.000
_cell.angle_alpha   90.00
_cell.angle_beta   90.00
_cell.angle_gamma   90.00
#
_symmetry.space_group_name_H-M   'P 1'
#
loop_
_entity.id
_entity.type
_entity.pdbx_description
1 polymer ?
#
loop_
_entity_poly.entity_id
_entity_poly.type
_entity_poly.pdbx_seq_one_letter_code
_entity_poly.pdbx_strand_id
1 'polypeptide(L)'
;MALKDFVPHLDLKDIAEDLGIPGITAIVLLPVLIPAAGKAAKPLAKATIKGGIILYEKGKGVIANVGETLEDLIAESLAELAEETSEKAAIAEADVMAN
;
A
#
# COMPACT_ATOMS: atom_id res chain seq x y z
N MET A 1 -15.27 38.00 -2.81
CA MET A 1 -14.13 37.09 -2.60
C MET A 1 -14.05 36.18 -3.79
N ALA A 2 -12.96 36.21 -4.55
CA ALA A 2 -12.88 35.52 -5.83
C ALA A 2 -12.40 34.08 -5.65
N LEU A 3 -12.84 33.17 -6.54
CA LEU A 3 -12.47 31.74 -6.51
C LEU A 3 -10.94 31.53 -6.53
N LYS A 4 -10.22 32.43 -7.21
CA LYS A 4 -8.75 32.48 -7.29
C LYS A 4 -8.05 32.79 -5.95
N ASP A 5 -8.77 33.32 -4.96
CA ASP A 5 -8.22 33.62 -3.63
C ASP A 5 -8.38 32.43 -2.66
N PHE A 6 -9.12 31.39 -3.06
CA PHE A 6 -9.40 30.20 -2.26
C PHE A 6 -8.57 28.98 -2.69
N VAL A 7 -7.99 29.01 -3.89
CA VAL A 7 -7.20 27.92 -4.45
C VAL A 7 -5.71 28.25 -4.26
N PRO A 8 -5.00 27.63 -3.30
CA PRO A 8 -3.54 27.72 -3.29
C PRO A 8 -3.01 27.21 -4.63
N HIS A 9 -1.93 27.80 -5.15
CA HIS A 9 -1.24 27.34 -6.35
C HIS A 9 -0.68 25.92 -6.10
N LEU A 10 -1.54 24.92 -6.26
CA LEU A 10 -1.21 23.51 -6.18
C LEU A 10 -0.87 23.07 -7.60
N ASP A 11 0.39 23.28 -7.98
CA ASP A 11 0.89 22.80 -9.25
C ASP A 11 0.95 21.27 -9.20
N LEU A 12 0.25 20.60 -10.12
CA LEU A 12 0.21 19.14 -10.22
C LEU A 12 1.61 18.52 -10.36
N LYS A 13 2.59 19.31 -10.82
CA LYS A 13 4.00 18.93 -10.93
C LYS A 13 4.67 18.82 -9.55
N ASP A 14 4.36 19.73 -8.64
CA ASP A 14 4.92 19.73 -7.28
C ASP A 14 4.36 18.55 -6.45
N ILE A 15 3.09 18.19 -6.68
CA ILE A 15 2.47 17.01 -6.04
C ILE A 15 3.07 15.70 -6.56
N ALA A 16 3.48 15.68 -7.83
CA ALA A 16 4.11 14.52 -8.47
C ALA A 16 5.60 14.37 -8.10
N GLU A 17 6.31 15.48 -7.91
CA GLU A 17 7.71 15.47 -7.43
C GLU A 17 7.79 15.18 -5.91
N ASP A 18 6.82 15.62 -5.12
CA ASP A 18 6.74 15.39 -3.66
C ASP A 18 5.92 14.13 -3.29
N LEU A 19 5.75 13.19 -4.25
CA LEU A 19 4.94 11.97 -4.16
C LEU A 19 5.55 10.89 -3.23
N GLY A 20 6.10 11.30 -2.10
CA GLY A 20 6.19 10.44 -0.92
C GLY A 20 4.81 10.29 -0.24
N ILE A 21 4.81 9.90 1.03
CA ILE A 21 3.60 9.86 1.89
C ILE A 21 2.68 11.11 1.73
N PRO A 22 3.18 12.36 1.63
CA PRO A 22 2.31 13.52 1.45
C PRO A 22 1.55 13.58 0.11
N GLY A 23 2.06 12.96 -0.95
CA GLY A 23 1.41 12.99 -2.27
C GLY A 23 0.12 12.17 -2.34
N ILE A 24 0.09 10.99 -1.69
CA ILE A 24 -1.12 10.16 -1.63
C ILE A 24 -2.20 10.87 -0.80
N THR A 25 -1.83 11.46 0.34
CA THR A 25 -2.76 12.25 1.16
C THR A 25 -3.28 13.48 0.41
N ALA A 26 -2.44 14.18 -0.36
CA ALA A 26 -2.87 15.31 -1.18
C ALA A 26 -3.91 14.88 -2.25
N ILE A 27 -3.68 13.78 -2.97
CA ILE A 27 -4.61 13.25 -3.98
C ILE A 27 -5.94 12.82 -3.35
N VAL A 28 -5.90 12.20 -2.18
CA VAL A 28 -7.10 11.77 -1.43
C VAL A 28 -7.89 12.95 -0.88
N LEU A 29 -7.22 14.04 -0.47
CA LEU A 29 -7.86 15.23 0.11
C LEU A 29 -8.26 16.29 -0.93
N LEU A 30 -7.71 16.24 -2.15
CA LEU A 30 -8.05 17.15 -3.25
C LEU A 30 -9.58 17.27 -3.50
N PRO A 31 -10.38 16.19 -3.52
CA PRO A 31 -11.83 16.26 -3.72
C PRO A 31 -12.59 16.84 -2.52
N VAL A 32 -11.96 16.90 -1.34
CA VAL A 32 -12.52 17.42 -0.09
C VAL A 32 -12.23 18.91 0.09
N LEU A 33 -11.20 19.45 -0.58
CA LEU A 33 -10.84 20.87 -0.55
C LEU A 33 -11.54 21.71 -1.65
N ILE A 34 -11.81 21.12 -2.81
CA ILE A 34 -12.60 21.72 -3.90
C ILE A 34 -14.11 21.98 -3.61
N PRO A 35 -14.82 21.30 -2.66
CA PRO A 35 -16.26 21.44 -2.42
C PRO A 35 -16.79 22.84 -2.15
N ALA A 36 -15.94 23.79 -1.78
CA ALA A 36 -16.36 25.17 -1.54
C ALA A 36 -16.85 25.90 -2.82
N ALA A 37 -16.64 25.34 -4.02
CA ALA A 37 -16.87 26.05 -5.28
C ALA A 37 -18.25 25.89 -5.95
N GLY A 38 -19.15 24.96 -5.55
CA GLY A 38 -20.49 24.91 -6.18
C GLY A 38 -21.38 23.68 -5.98
N LYS A 39 -22.55 23.69 -6.63
CA LYS A 39 -23.68 22.72 -6.46
C LYS A 39 -23.33 21.24 -6.75
N ALA A 40 -22.24 20.95 -7.46
CA ALA A 40 -21.78 19.60 -7.78
C ALA A 40 -20.86 18.96 -6.71
N ALA A 41 -20.43 19.74 -5.71
CA ALA A 41 -19.53 19.27 -4.66
C ALA A 41 -20.13 18.18 -3.75
N LYS A 42 -21.39 18.37 -3.35
CA LYS A 42 -22.10 17.48 -2.44
C LYS A 42 -22.27 16.05 -2.98
N PRO A 43 -22.71 15.82 -4.24
CA PRO A 43 -22.80 14.46 -4.78
C PRO A 43 -21.43 13.81 -4.96
N LEU A 44 -20.39 14.57 -5.35
CA LEU A 44 -19.02 14.05 -5.48
C LEU A 44 -18.49 13.58 -4.12
N ALA A 45 -18.58 14.41 -3.08
CA ALA A 45 -18.15 14.02 -1.73
C ALA A 45 -18.87 12.76 -1.23
N LYS A 46 -20.19 12.65 -1.48
CA LYS A 46 -20.95 11.43 -1.14
C LYS A 46 -20.47 10.20 -1.92
N ALA A 47 -20.15 10.36 -3.21
CA ALA A 47 -19.63 9.28 -4.03
C ALA A 47 -18.24 8.84 -3.56
N THR A 48 -17.35 9.77 -3.22
CA THR A 48 -16.01 9.47 -2.67
C THR A 48 -16.11 8.72 -1.35
N ILE A 49 -16.94 9.18 -0.41
CA ILE A 49 -17.12 8.51 0.88
C ILE A 49 -17.65 7.08 0.69
N LYS A 50 -18.70 6.91 -0.12
CA LYS A 50 -19.26 5.57 -0.41
C LYS A 50 -18.26 4.67 -1.13
N GLY A 51 -17.55 5.20 -2.13
CA GLY A 51 -16.51 4.47 -2.86
C GLY A 51 -15.38 4.04 -1.93
N GLY A 52 -14.95 4.92 -1.03
CA GLY A 52 -13.92 4.62 -0.02
C GLY A 52 -14.35 3.52 0.95
N ILE A 53 -15.60 3.54 1.43
CA ILE A 53 -16.12 2.47 2.29
C ILE A 53 -16.11 1.13 1.55
N ILE A 54 -16.62 1.08 0.31
CA ILE A 54 -16.66 -0.15 -0.49
C ILE A 54 -15.25 -0.68 -0.76
N LEU A 55 -14.31 0.21 -1.11
CA LEU A 55 -12.93 -0.14 -1.37
C LEU A 55 -12.25 -0.68 -0.09
N TYR A 56 -12.48 -0.06 1.06
CA TYR A 56 -11.96 -0.53 2.35
C TYR A 56 -12.51 -1.92 2.72
N GLU A 57 -13.83 -2.12 2.64
CA GLU A 57 -14.45 -3.41 2.95
C GLU A 57 -13.97 -4.53 2.03
N LYS A 58 -13.89 -4.28 0.71
CA LYS A 58 -13.36 -5.25 -0.26
C LYS A 58 -11.86 -5.47 -0.08
N GLY A 59 -11.11 -4.42 0.22
CA GLY A 59 -9.66 -4.48 0.45
C GLY A 59 -9.30 -5.38 1.62
N LYS A 60 -10.10 -5.38 2.70
CA LYS A 60 -9.89 -6.28 3.84
C LYS A 60 -9.86 -7.77 3.43
N GLY A 61 -10.75 -8.18 2.53
CA GLY A 61 -10.78 -9.56 2.03
C GLY A 61 -9.59 -9.91 1.15
N VAL A 62 -9.14 -8.96 0.31
CA VAL A 62 -7.96 -9.14 -0.54
C VAL A 62 -6.69 -9.28 0.29
N ILE A 63 -6.54 -8.46 1.33
CA ILE A 63 -5.37 -8.52 2.24
C ILE A 63 -5.31 -9.87 2.97
N ALA A 64 -6.46 -10.40 3.42
CA ALA A 64 -6.49 -11.72 4.08
C ALA A 64 -6.01 -12.84 3.14
N ASN A 65 -6.53 -12.88 1.91
CA ASN A 65 -6.15 -13.91 0.94
C ASN A 65 -4.67 -13.80 0.50
N VAL A 66 -4.16 -12.58 0.34
CA VAL A 66 -2.74 -12.35 0.04
C VAL A 66 -1.86 -12.74 1.23
N GLY A 67 -2.30 -12.45 2.46
CA GLY A 67 -1.60 -12.86 3.68
C GLY A 67 -1.39 -14.36 3.75
N GLU A 68 -2.44 -15.16 3.55
CA GLU A 68 -2.34 -16.62 3.54
C GLU A 68 -1.35 -17.13 2.48
N THR A 69 -1.42 -16.62 1.25
CA THR A 69 -0.48 -17.01 0.19
C THR A 69 0.96 -16.63 0.52
N LEU A 70 1.18 -15.47 1.13
CA LEU A 70 2.52 -15.02 1.55
C LEU A 70 3.04 -15.83 2.74
N GLU A 71 2.19 -16.19 3.70
CA GLU A 71 2.54 -17.05 4.82
C GLU A 71 3.03 -18.42 4.34
N ASP A 72 2.34 -19.01 3.37
CA ASP A 72 2.77 -20.28 2.74
C ASP A 72 4.14 -20.14 2.05
N LEU A 73 4.34 -19.09 1.25
CA LEU A 73 5.61 -18.80 0.59
C LEU A 73 6.77 -18.58 1.59
N ILE A 74 6.51 -17.86 2.68
CA ILE A 74 7.51 -17.62 3.75
C ILE A 74 7.84 -18.95 4.44
N ALA A 75 6.84 -19.77 4.74
CA ALA A 75 7.05 -21.07 5.38
C ALA A 75 7.88 -22.00 4.49
N GLU A 76 7.59 -22.03 3.19
CA GLU A 76 8.35 -22.80 2.19
C GLU A 76 9.81 -22.31 2.13
N SER A 77 10.05 -21.02 1.96
CA SER A 77 11.42 -20.48 1.91
C SER A 77 12.21 -20.71 3.22
N LEU A 78 11.55 -20.64 4.38
CA LEU A 78 12.20 -20.93 5.66
C LEU A 78 12.56 -22.41 5.81
N ALA A 79 11.70 -23.31 5.32
CA ALA A 79 11.99 -24.74 5.30
C ALA A 79 13.19 -25.05 4.39
N GLU A 80 13.25 -24.44 3.21
CA GLU A 80 14.38 -24.59 2.28
C GLU A 80 15.70 -24.11 2.92
N LEU A 81 15.73 -22.95 3.58
CA LEU A 81 16.93 -22.48 4.30
C LEU A 81 17.36 -23.45 5.43
N ALA A 82 16.40 -24.02 6.16
CA ALA A 82 16.69 -24.96 7.23
C ALA A 82 17.26 -26.28 6.69
N GLU A 83 16.75 -26.75 5.55
CA GLU A 83 17.27 -27.94 4.88
C GLU A 83 18.68 -27.71 4.33
N GLU A 84 18.94 -26.58 3.66
CA GLU A 84 20.28 -26.21 3.18
C GLU A 84 21.32 -26.16 4.31
N THR A 85 20.92 -25.63 5.48
CA THR A 85 21.82 -25.56 6.64
C THR A 85 22.06 -26.93 7.28
N SER A 86 21.03 -27.79 7.33
CA SER A 86 21.15 -29.17 7.82
C SER A 86 21.99 -30.05 6.89
N GLU A 87 21.81 -29.92 5.57
CA GLU A 87 22.60 -30.64 4.57
C GLU A 87 24.07 -30.23 4.66
N LYS A 88 24.35 -28.93 4.77
CA LYS A 88 25.70 -28.42 4.99
C LYS A 88 26.34 -28.92 6.28
N ALA A 89 25.58 -29.05 7.36
CA ALA A 89 26.06 -29.63 8.63
C ALA A 89 26.36 -31.13 8.50
N ALA A 90 25.49 -31.89 7.82
CA ALA A 90 25.69 -33.32 7.59
C ALA A 90 26.93 -33.60 6.71
N ILE A 91 27.18 -32.77 5.68
CA ILE A 91 28.38 -32.88 4.84
C ILE A 91 29.64 -32.57 5.66
N ALA A 92 29.58 -31.59 6.57
CA ALA A 92 30.70 -31.26 7.46
C ALA A 92 31.00 -32.37 8.47
N GLU A 93 29.98 -33.03 9.04
CA GLU A 93 30.17 -34.17 9.94
C GLU A 93 30.73 -35.40 9.21
N ALA A 94 30.31 -35.65 7.97
CA ALA A 94 30.83 -36.74 7.16
C ALA A 94 32.33 -36.56 6.80
N ASP A 95 32.75 -35.32 6.53
CA ASP A 95 34.16 -34.98 6.25
C ASP A 95 35.06 -35.15 7.50
N VAL A 96 34.54 -34.83 8.69
CA VAL A 96 35.25 -35.02 9.97
C VAL A 96 35.39 -36.50 10.34
N MET A 97 34.45 -37.37 9.97
CA MET A 97 34.54 -38.82 10.22
C MET A 97 35.45 -39.57 9.23
N ALA A 98 35.81 -38.96 8.11
CA ALA A 98 36.58 -39.58 7.04
C ALA A 98 38.11 -39.37 7.15
N ASN A 99 38.59 -38.55 8.10
CA ASN A 99 40.00 -38.19 8.31
C ASN A 99 40.47 -38.49 9.73
#